data_AF-A0A081DA38-F1
#
_entry.id   AF-A0A081DA38-F1
#
_cell.length_a   1.000
_cell.length_b   1.000
_cell.length_c   1.000
_cell.angle_alpha   90.00
_cell.angle_beta   90.00
_cell.angle_gamma   90.00
#
_symmetry.space_group_name_H-M   'P 1'
#
loop_
_entity.id
_entity.type
_entity.pdbx_description
1 polymer ?
#
loop_
_entity_poly.entity_id
_entity_poly.type
_entity_poly.pdbx_seq_one_letter_code
_entity_poly.pdbx_strand_id
1 'polypeptide(L)'
;MLSQTFKEYREVLYGYHSKGMDTFAEDQKKAKLLISAEILKLKALNSRRPNSLIQRLFFDAKADEILSIFSGGPAVDIRELKTTLQQLAPNQSSKWRNIKV
;
A
#
# COMPACT_ATOMS: atom_id res chain seq x y z
N MET A 1 -19.52 -9.34 -2.38
CA MET A 1 -18.52 -8.25 -2.19
C MET A 1 -19.08 -6.83 -2.41
N LEU A 2 -20.42 -6.63 -2.38
CA LEU A 2 -21.06 -5.30 -2.54
C LEU A 2 -21.48 -4.64 -1.22
N SER A 3 -21.29 -5.30 -0.08
CA SER A 3 -21.61 -4.74 1.23
C SER A 3 -20.85 -3.41 1.47
N GLN A 4 -21.53 -2.47 2.13
CA GLN A 4 -21.00 -1.17 2.54
C GLN A 4 -19.71 -1.31 3.36
N THR A 5 -19.56 -2.42 4.07
CA THR A 5 -18.37 -2.74 4.88
C THR A 5 -17.08 -2.83 4.07
N PHE A 6 -17.15 -3.11 2.75
CA PHE A 6 -15.97 -3.19 1.88
C PHE A 6 -15.77 -1.94 1.03
N LYS A 7 -16.61 -0.91 1.18
CA LYS A 7 -16.54 0.32 0.36
C LYS A 7 -15.18 0.99 0.48
N GLU A 8 -14.72 1.22 1.70
CA GLU A 8 -13.42 1.84 1.98
C GLU A 8 -12.25 1.01 1.42
N TYR A 9 -12.30 -0.32 1.52
CA TYR A 9 -11.28 -1.18 0.92
C TYR A 9 -11.25 -1.07 -0.62
N ARG A 10 -12.42 -1.01 -1.26
CA ARG A 10 -12.51 -0.82 -2.72
C ARG A 10 -12.00 0.56 -3.14
N GLU A 11 -12.26 1.59 -2.35
CA GLU A 11 -11.75 2.95 -2.60
C GLU A 11 -10.22 2.97 -2.55
N VAL A 12 -9.62 2.32 -1.54
CA VAL A 12 -8.16 2.18 -1.45
C VAL A 12 -7.60 1.39 -2.63
N LEU A 13 -8.20 0.25 -2.99
CA LEU A 13 -7.78 -0.53 -4.16
C LEU A 13 -7.84 0.30 -5.45
N TYR A 14 -8.92 1.04 -5.64
CA TYR A 14 -9.11 1.88 -6.82
C TYR A 14 -8.09 3.03 -6.87
N GLY A 15 -7.83 3.67 -5.73
CA GLY A 15 -6.81 4.72 -5.61
C GLY A 15 -5.41 4.17 -5.87
N TYR A 16 -5.08 3.02 -5.29
CA TYR A 16 -3.78 2.36 -5.47
C TYR A 16 -3.54 1.96 -6.93
N HIS A 17 -4.52 1.32 -7.59
CA HIS A 17 -4.36 0.81 -8.94
C HIS A 17 -4.59 1.84 -10.03
N SER A 18 -5.77 2.46 -10.09
CA SER A 18 -6.08 3.36 -11.21
C SER A 18 -5.27 4.64 -11.07
N LYS A 19 -5.49 5.39 -9.98
CA LYS A 19 -4.84 6.70 -9.81
C LYS A 19 -3.32 6.59 -9.64
N GLY A 20 -2.87 5.58 -8.90
CA GLY A 20 -1.45 5.32 -8.68
C GLY A 20 -0.69 5.00 -9.97
N MET A 21 -1.22 4.10 -10.80
CA MET A 21 -0.54 3.68 -12.04
C MET A 21 -0.65 4.73 -13.14
N ASP A 22 -1.80 5.40 -13.27
CA ASP A 22 -1.98 6.48 -14.27
C ASP A 22 -0.99 7.62 -14.02
N THR A 23 -0.84 8.01 -12.74
CA THR A 23 0.14 9.04 -12.35
C THR A 23 1.59 8.56 -12.51
N PHE A 24 1.83 7.24 -12.52
CA PHE A 24 3.18 6.68 -12.61
C PHE A 24 3.82 6.92 -13.99
N ALA A 25 2.99 6.98 -15.04
CA ALA A 25 3.44 7.31 -16.39
C ALA A 25 3.84 8.79 -16.55
N GLU A 26 3.20 9.68 -15.79
CA GLU A 26 3.46 11.13 -15.83
C GLU A 26 4.56 11.55 -14.86
N ASP A 27 4.43 11.18 -13.58
CA ASP A 27 5.32 11.58 -12.50
C ASP A 27 5.42 10.46 -11.44
N GLN A 28 6.54 9.74 -11.50
CA GLN A 28 6.85 8.65 -10.56
C GLN A 28 6.90 9.10 -9.10
N LYS A 29 7.35 10.33 -8.81
CA LYS A 29 7.43 10.84 -7.43
C LYS A 29 6.04 11.09 -6.88
N LYS A 30 5.18 11.75 -7.68
CA LYS A 30 3.79 12.01 -7.30
C LYS A 30 3.00 10.71 -7.16
N ALA A 31 3.21 9.76 -8.06
CA ALA A 31 2.57 8.44 -7.99
C ALA A 31 2.91 7.70 -6.70
N LYS A 32 4.18 7.70 -6.28
CA LYS A 32 4.61 7.10 -5.01
C LYS A 32 3.96 7.75 -3.79
N LEU A 33 3.78 9.08 -3.80
CA LEU A 33 3.08 9.80 -2.73
C LEU A 33 1.59 9.45 -2.67
N LEU A 34 0.94 9.30 -3.82
CA LEU A 34 -0.46 8.86 -3.89
C LEU A 34 -0.60 7.42 -3.39
N ILE A 35 0.26 6.52 -3.86
CA ILE A 35 0.26 5.11 -3.45
C ILE A 35 0.53 4.99 -1.95
N SER A 36 1.49 5.74 -1.40
CA SER A 36 1.76 5.72 0.04
C SER A 36 0.54 6.21 0.84
N ALA A 37 -0.11 7.29 0.41
CA ALA A 37 -1.31 7.81 1.05
C ALA A 37 -2.47 6.80 1.04
N GLU A 38 -2.68 6.07 -0.07
CA GLU A 38 -3.70 5.02 -0.15
C GLU A 38 -3.36 3.82 0.76
N ILE A 39 -2.09 3.41 0.82
CA ILE A 39 -1.66 2.34 1.75
C ILE A 39 -1.87 2.75 3.21
N LEU A 40 -1.61 4.01 3.57
CA LEU A 40 -1.83 4.50 4.95
C LEU A 40 -3.30 4.39 5.37
N LYS A 41 -4.26 4.53 4.45
CA LYS A 41 -5.69 4.31 4.74
C LYS A 41 -6.00 2.87 5.14
N LEU A 42 -5.21 1.88 4.70
CA LEU A 42 -5.36 0.48 5.15
C LEU A 42 -5.11 0.33 6.66
N LYS A 43 -4.36 1.25 7.29
CA LYS A 43 -4.15 1.27 8.73
C LYS A 43 -5.46 1.46 9.49
N ALA A 44 -6.30 2.40 9.05
CA ALA A 44 -7.61 2.64 9.64
C ALA A 44 -8.53 1.42 9.49
N LEU A 45 -8.47 0.76 8.33
CA LEU A 45 -9.21 -0.48 8.08
C LEU A 45 -8.76 -1.63 8.99
N ASN A 46 -7.44 -1.80 9.16
CA ASN A 46 -6.89 -2.84 10.04
C ASN A 46 -7.22 -2.56 11.51
N SER A 47 -7.27 -1.30 11.93
CA SER A 47 -7.69 -0.93 13.28
C SER A 47 -9.15 -1.31 13.56
N ARG A 48 -10.03 -1.23 12.56
CA ARG A 48 -11.45 -1.60 12.71
C ARG A 48 -11.66 -3.11 12.65
N ARG A 49 -10.91 -3.80 11.80
CA ARG A 49 -10.99 -5.25 11.61
C ARG A 49 -9.59 -5.84 11.45
N PRO A 50 -8.89 -6.11 12.56
CA PRO A 50 -7.58 -6.73 12.51
C PRO A 50 -7.70 -8.14 11.92
N ASN A 51 -6.64 -8.61 11.25
CA ASN A 51 -6.56 -9.94 10.65
C ASN A 51 -7.63 -10.24 9.58
N SER A 52 -8.11 -9.23 8.86
CA SER A 52 -9.06 -9.48 7.77
C SER A 52 -8.41 -10.29 6.64
N LEU A 53 -9.15 -11.29 6.12
CA LEU A 53 -8.69 -12.10 4.98
C LEU A 53 -8.35 -11.25 3.77
N ILE A 54 -9.12 -10.18 3.55
CA ILE A 54 -8.99 -9.30 2.40
C ILE A 54 -7.68 -8.49 2.45
N GLN A 55 -7.29 -7.99 3.62
CA GLN A 55 -5.99 -7.32 3.76
C GLN A 55 -4.83 -8.30 3.57
N ARG A 56 -4.95 -9.53 4.09
CA ARG A 56 -3.93 -10.56 3.86
C ARG A 56 -3.76 -10.86 2.38
N LEU A 57 -4.87 -11.07 1.67
CA LEU A 57 -4.87 -11.31 0.23
C LEU A 57 -4.28 -10.12 -0.56
N PHE A 58 -4.57 -8.89 -0.15
CA PHE A 58 -3.97 -7.69 -0.75
C PHE A 58 -2.44 -7.73 -0.66
N PHE A 59 -1.90 -7.90 0.55
CA PHE A 59 -0.46 -7.91 0.76
C PHE A 59 0.21 -9.13 0.13
N ASP A 60 -0.43 -10.30 0.12
CA ASP A 60 0.12 -11.48 -0.54
C ASP A 60 0.21 -11.28 -2.07
N ALA A 61 -0.76 -10.61 -2.68
CA ALA A 61 -0.76 -10.35 -4.12
C ALA A 61 0.11 -9.15 -4.54
N LYS A 62 0.26 -8.15 -3.67
CA LYS A 62 0.84 -6.84 -4.03
C LYS A 62 2.14 -6.49 -3.30
N ALA A 63 2.60 -7.30 -2.36
CA ALA A 63 3.83 -6.98 -1.64
C ALA A 63 5.06 -6.89 -2.54
N ASP A 64 5.18 -7.73 -3.57
CA ASP A 64 6.30 -7.66 -4.52
C ASP A 64 6.24 -6.42 -5.40
N GLU A 65 5.03 -6.00 -5.78
CA GLU A 65 4.80 -4.76 -6.52
C GLU A 65 5.17 -3.53 -5.69
N ILE A 66 4.70 -3.46 -4.44
CA ILE A 66 5.03 -2.41 -3.48
C ILE A 66 6.56 -2.34 -3.28
N LEU A 67 7.22 -3.48 -3.07
CA LEU A 67 8.66 -3.53 -2.95
C LEU A 67 9.34 -2.93 -4.19
N SER A 68 8.96 -3.37 -5.40
CA SER A 68 9.54 -2.87 -6.64
C SER A 68 9.36 -1.35 -6.79
N ILE A 69 8.14 -0.86 -6.59
CA ILE A 69 7.79 0.57 -6.70
C ILE A 69 8.63 1.43 -5.76
N PHE A 70 8.80 1.03 -4.50
CA PHE A 70 9.52 1.82 -3.50
C PHE A 70 11.03 1.56 -3.47
N SER A 71 11.51 0.50 -4.12
CA SER A 71 12.94 0.20 -4.27
C SER A 71 13.60 0.91 -5.44
N GLY A 72 12.85 1.22 -6.51
CA GLY A 72 13.35 1.91 -7.71
C GLY A 72 12.91 3.38 -7.77
N GLY A 73 13.41 4.16 -8.73
CA GLY A 73 12.94 5.51 -9.02
C GLY A 73 13.32 6.60 -8.00
N PRO A 74 12.70 7.79 -8.06
CA PRO A 74 13.07 8.95 -7.24
C PRO A 74 12.81 8.73 -5.75
N ALA A 75 13.69 9.24 -4.89
CA ALA A 75 13.55 9.17 -3.45
C ALA A 75 12.36 9.98 -2.94
N VAL A 76 11.61 9.42 -2.00
CA VAL A 76 10.43 10.01 -1.35
C VAL A 76 10.45 9.65 0.12
N ASP A 77 9.89 10.49 0.99
CA ASP A 77 9.81 10.14 2.40
C ASP A 77 8.80 9.00 2.60
N ILE A 78 9.34 7.83 2.94
CA ILE A 78 8.61 6.57 3.10
C ILE A 78 8.76 6.00 4.52
N ARG A 79 9.22 6.81 5.48
CA ARG A 79 9.41 6.37 6.88
C ARG A 79 8.11 5.89 7.51
N GLU A 80 7.05 6.67 7.35
CA GLU A 80 5.72 6.34 7.85
C GLU A 80 5.13 5.12 7.14
N LEU A 81 5.33 5.06 5.82
CA LEU A 81 4.90 3.92 5.01
C LEU A 81 5.55 2.63 5.47
N LYS A 82 6.88 2.62 5.65
CA LYS A 82 7.64 1.44 6.09
C LYS A 82 7.15 0.93 7.45
N THR A 83 6.91 1.85 8.39
CA THR A 83 6.35 1.53 9.71
C THR A 83 4.96 0.91 9.59
N THR A 84 4.11 1.49 8.73
CA THR A 84 2.75 1.00 8.51
C THR A 84 2.74 -0.37 7.83
N LEU A 85 3.59 -0.60 6.83
CA LEU A 85 3.72 -1.90 6.16
C LEU A 85 4.17 -3.01 7.13
N GLN A 86 5.09 -2.71 8.05
CA GLN A 86 5.51 -3.65 9.10
C GLN A 86 4.37 -3.99 10.07
N GLN A 87 3.51 -3.03 10.40
CA GLN A 87 2.34 -3.25 11.25
C GLN A 87 1.24 -4.05 10.55
N LEU A 88 1.00 -3.78 9.26
CA LEU A 88 -0.08 -4.38 8.49
C LEU A 88 0.26 -5.78 7.95
N ALA A 89 1.50 -5.99 7.55
CA ALA A 89 1.97 -7.23 6.94
C ALA A 89 3.31 -7.67 7.55
N PRO A 90 3.31 -8.11 8.83
CA PRO A 90 4.54 -8.55 9.51
C PRO A 90 5.16 -9.79 8.85
N ASN A 91 4.34 -10.63 8.21
CA ASN A 91 4.77 -11.79 7.43
C ASN A 91 5.68 -11.40 6.23
N GLN A 92 5.51 -10.21 5.68
CA GLN A 92 6.30 -9.67 4.57
C GLN A 92 7.43 -8.72 5.05
N SER A 93 7.76 -8.73 6.35
CA SER A 93 8.75 -7.82 6.94
C SER A 93 10.13 -7.85 6.27
N SER A 94 10.54 -9.00 5.72
CA SER A 94 11.78 -9.13 4.95
C SER A 94 11.78 -8.24 3.71
N LYS A 95 10.66 -8.16 2.98
CA LYS A 95 10.49 -7.29 1.82
C LYS A 95 10.57 -5.82 2.24
N TRP A 96 9.88 -5.43 3.31
CA TRP A 96 9.88 -4.04 3.80
C TRP A 96 11.24 -3.55 4.27
N ARG A 97 12.10 -4.45 4.77
CA ARG A 97 13.48 -4.11 5.15
C ARG A 97 14.33 -3.70 3.95
N ASN A 98 14.09 -4.30 2.78
CA ASN A 98 14.83 -4.01 1.55
C ASN A 98 14.50 -2.64 0.94
N ILE A 99 13.39 -2.03 1.35
CA ILE A 99 13.07 -0.65 0.97
C ILE A 99 14.03 0.29 1.70
N LYS A 100 14.95 0.89 0.94
CA LYS A 100 15.90 1.90 1.42
C LYS A 100 15.17 3.23 1.55
N VAL A 101 15.23 3.81 2.74
CA VAL A 101 14.68 5.14 3.06
C VAL A 101 15.70 6.19 2.66
#